data_AF-A0A1I3N7X9-F1
#
_entry.id   AF-A0A1I3N7X9-F1
#
_cell.length_a   1.000
_cell.length_b   1.000
_cell.length_c   1.000
_cell.angle_alpha   90.00
_cell.angle_beta   90.00
_cell.angle_gamma   90.00
#
_symmetry.space_group_name_H-M   'P 1'
#
loop_
_entity.id
_entity.type
_entity.pdbx_description
1 polymer ?
#
loop_
_entity_poly.entity_id
_entity_poly.type
_entity_poly.pdbx_seq_one_letter_code
_entity_poly.pdbx_strand_id
1 'polypeptide(L)'
;MTLKLVAVYPDAYVFVEPDPKERDKKRLTISCHGEKTGVMINGTYFGALGVAQLIRGWAASIANLHSVRMIICGSADPGSSMTIKPLAMELSAQLRDILIKGYVRKVAANCAFPTVYDCFCTYGRQAVEYGLSCFSISKDDPLYHFHSVVFLNGVQVKQTMNGHDFVTLGYDGKARPFGLYK
;
A
#
# COMPACT_ATOMS: atom_id res chain seq x y z
N MET A 1 -3.12 17.06 10.79
CA MET A 1 -4.33 16.23 10.62
C MET A 1 -4.05 14.87 11.25
N THR A 2 -4.97 14.34 12.05
CA THR A 2 -4.85 13.00 12.63
C THR A 2 -5.29 11.93 11.64
N LEU A 3 -4.90 10.68 11.90
CA LEU A 3 -5.38 9.51 11.18
C LEU A 3 -6.91 9.42 11.25
N LYS A 4 -7.57 9.02 10.16
CA LYS A 4 -9.01 8.79 10.11
C LYS A 4 -9.31 7.46 9.45
N LEU A 5 -10.15 6.66 10.10
CA LEU A 5 -10.59 5.38 9.57
C LEU A 5 -11.52 5.59 8.38
N VAL A 6 -11.40 4.77 7.34
CA VAL A 6 -12.23 4.85 6.14
C VAL A 6 -13.18 3.67 6.10
N ALA A 7 -12.64 2.45 6.24
CA ALA A 7 -13.41 1.22 6.21
C ALA A 7 -12.75 0.15 7.09
N VAL A 8 -13.55 -0.75 7.63
CA VAL A 8 -13.11 -1.93 8.41
C VAL A 8 -13.94 -3.13 7.98
N TYR A 9 -13.27 -4.23 7.73
CA TYR A 9 -13.80 -5.52 7.33
C TYR A 9 -13.09 -6.62 8.14
N PRO A 10 -13.62 -7.86 8.19
CA PRO A 10 -12.98 -8.95 8.93
C PRO A 10 -11.55 -9.27 8.48
N ASP A 11 -11.24 -9.06 7.20
CA ASP A 11 -9.98 -9.40 6.51
C ASP A 11 -9.24 -8.19 5.97
N ALA A 12 -9.72 -6.96 6.24
CA ALA A 12 -9.16 -5.74 5.70
C ALA A 12 -9.49 -4.51 6.54
N TYR A 13 -8.62 -3.49 6.51
CA TYR A 13 -8.95 -2.16 6.99
C TYR A 13 -8.27 -1.08 6.16
N VAL A 14 -8.91 0.08 6.13
CA VAL A 14 -8.49 1.23 5.33
C VAL A 14 -8.55 2.48 6.19
N PHE A 15 -7.51 3.29 6.15
CA PHE A 15 -7.46 4.57 6.85
C PHE A 15 -6.69 5.60 6.02
N VAL A 16 -6.95 6.86 6.30
CA VAL A 16 -6.22 8.00 5.74
C VAL A 16 -5.36 8.64 6.83
N GLU A 17 -4.16 9.07 6.46
CA GLU A 17 -3.20 9.73 7.34
C GLU A 17 -2.47 10.83 6.56
N PRO A 18 -1.77 11.75 7.24
CA PRO A 18 -0.86 12.69 6.58
C PRO A 18 0.20 11.96 5.75
N ASP A 19 0.51 12.49 4.57
CA ASP A 19 1.70 12.02 3.85
C ASP A 19 2.96 12.44 4.62
N PRO A 20 3.88 11.53 4.95
CA PRO A 20 5.07 11.87 5.73
C PRO A 20 6.11 12.68 4.95
N LYS A 21 5.99 12.77 3.62
CA LYS A 21 6.97 13.45 2.75
C LYS A 21 6.43 14.73 2.14
N GLU A 22 5.12 14.88 2.07
CA GLU A 22 4.46 15.97 1.36
C GLU A 22 3.49 16.71 2.29
N ARG A 23 3.82 17.96 2.59
CA ARG A 23 3.00 18.82 3.45
C ARG A 23 1.61 18.99 2.83
N ASP A 24 0.57 18.95 3.67
CA ASP A 24 -0.85 19.14 3.32
C ASP A 24 -1.44 18.09 2.35
N LYS A 25 -0.66 17.06 2.01
CA LYS A 25 -1.12 15.90 1.24
C LYS A 25 -1.47 14.74 2.15
N LYS A 26 -2.30 13.83 1.63
CA LYS A 26 -2.79 12.67 2.37
C LYS A 26 -2.37 11.37 1.71
N ARG A 27 -2.19 10.36 2.55
CA ARG A 27 -1.98 8.98 2.15
C ARG A 27 -3.17 8.13 2.57
N LEU A 28 -3.68 7.33 1.64
CA LEU A 28 -4.60 6.24 1.96
C LEU A 28 -3.79 4.97 2.21
N THR A 29 -3.94 4.35 3.37
CA THR A 29 -3.34 3.06 3.67
C THR A 29 -4.40 1.97 3.64
N ILE A 30 -4.13 0.93 2.87
CA ILE A 30 -4.97 -0.26 2.73
C ILE A 30 -4.19 -1.43 3.28
N SER A 31 -4.79 -2.17 4.20
CA SER A 31 -4.22 -3.35 4.82
C SER A 31 -5.20 -4.49 4.58
N CYS A 32 -4.78 -5.53 3.86
CA CYS A 32 -5.59 -6.73 3.62
C CYS A 32 -4.74 -7.90 3.14
N HIS A 33 -5.35 -9.07 3.01
CA HIS A 33 -4.75 -10.18 2.30
C HIS A 33 -4.71 -9.89 0.79
N GLY A 34 -3.63 -10.30 0.14
CA GLY A 34 -3.56 -10.25 -1.29
C GLY A 34 -2.48 -11.15 -1.87
N GLU A 35 -2.57 -11.25 -3.18
CA GLU A 35 -1.71 -12.02 -4.05
C GLU A 35 -1.17 -11.09 -5.14
N LYS A 36 -0.41 -11.65 -6.09
CA LYS A 36 0.27 -10.89 -7.14
C LYS A 36 -0.67 -10.04 -8.01
N THR A 37 -1.90 -10.51 -8.21
CA THR A 37 -2.87 -9.94 -9.17
C THR A 37 -4.09 -9.31 -8.52
N GLY A 38 -4.22 -9.35 -7.20
CA GLY A 38 -5.43 -8.90 -6.52
C GLY A 38 -5.42 -9.05 -5.01
N VAL A 39 -6.52 -8.67 -4.38
CA VAL A 39 -6.69 -8.63 -2.93
C VAL A 39 -8.03 -9.22 -2.51
N MET A 40 -8.08 -9.74 -1.29
CA MET A 40 -9.33 -10.12 -0.63
C MET A 40 -9.78 -9.00 0.29
N ILE A 41 -11.01 -8.53 0.11
CA ILE A 41 -11.65 -7.53 0.97
C ILE A 41 -13.10 -7.98 1.19
N ASN A 42 -13.46 -8.15 2.46
CA ASN A 42 -14.77 -8.63 2.91
C ASN A 42 -15.15 -9.96 2.24
N GLY A 43 -14.19 -10.89 2.12
CA GLY A 43 -14.41 -12.18 1.47
C GLY A 43 -14.56 -12.13 -0.06
N THR A 44 -14.37 -10.96 -0.68
CA THR A 44 -14.45 -10.79 -2.15
C THR A 44 -13.07 -10.52 -2.74
N TYR A 45 -12.75 -11.19 -3.85
CA TYR A 45 -11.50 -10.98 -4.58
C TYR A 45 -11.63 -9.81 -5.55
N PHE A 46 -10.68 -8.88 -5.51
CA PHE A 46 -10.59 -7.73 -6.40
C PHE A 46 -9.25 -7.70 -7.13
N GLY A 47 -9.28 -7.70 -8.46
CA GLY A 47 -8.13 -7.32 -9.28
C GLY A 47 -7.90 -5.80 -9.31
N ALA A 48 -6.87 -5.34 -10.02
CA ALA A 48 -6.44 -3.94 -10.04
C ALA A 48 -7.57 -2.93 -10.35
N LEU A 49 -8.43 -3.23 -11.33
CA LEU A 49 -9.56 -2.36 -11.69
C LEU A 49 -10.59 -2.24 -10.56
N GLY A 50 -10.94 -3.37 -9.92
CA GLY A 50 -11.87 -3.38 -8.80
C GLY A 50 -11.32 -2.64 -7.59
N VAL A 51 -10.03 -2.83 -7.27
CA VAL A 51 -9.34 -2.05 -6.23
C VAL A 51 -9.34 -0.56 -6.56
N ALA A 52 -9.12 -0.17 -7.82
CA ALA A 52 -9.17 1.22 -8.24
C ALA A 52 -10.57 1.82 -8.02
N GLN A 53 -11.64 1.08 -8.30
CA GLN A 53 -13.02 1.51 -8.04
C GLN A 53 -13.29 1.71 -6.54
N LEU A 54 -12.86 0.77 -5.69
CA LEU A 54 -12.96 0.91 -4.24
C LEU A 54 -12.21 2.17 -3.75
N ILE A 55 -10.98 2.38 -4.22
CA ILE A 55 -10.18 3.54 -3.85
C ILE A 55 -10.85 4.83 -4.29
N ARG A 56 -11.42 4.93 -5.50
CA ARG A 56 -12.16 6.12 -5.93
C ARG A 56 -13.36 6.40 -5.02
N GLY A 57 -14.09 5.35 -4.61
CA GLY A 57 -15.18 5.46 -3.64
C GLY A 57 -14.71 6.01 -2.29
N TRP A 58 -13.61 5.47 -1.75
CA TRP A 58 -13.02 5.96 -0.50
C TRP A 58 -12.46 7.38 -0.62
N ALA A 59 -11.79 7.68 -1.73
CA ALA A 59 -11.11 8.94 -2.00
C ALA A 59 -12.07 10.11 -2.25
N ALA A 60 -13.34 9.84 -2.57
CA ALA A 60 -14.35 10.88 -2.80
C ALA A 60 -14.48 11.89 -1.64
N SER A 61 -14.16 11.45 -0.40
CA SER A 61 -14.18 12.29 0.80
C SER A 61 -12.80 12.78 1.27
N ILE A 62 -11.74 12.47 0.51
CA ILE A 62 -10.35 12.71 0.89
C ILE A 62 -9.76 13.80 0.01
N ALA A 63 -9.89 15.06 0.46
CA ALA A 63 -9.21 16.18 -0.19
C ALA A 63 -7.68 15.96 -0.21
N ASN A 64 -7.03 16.26 -1.34
CA ASN A 64 -5.58 16.18 -1.56
C ASN A 64 -4.99 14.77 -1.32
N LEU A 65 -5.70 13.71 -1.72
CA LEU A 65 -5.11 12.37 -1.77
C LEU A 65 -3.93 12.37 -2.75
N HIS A 66 -2.76 11.94 -2.27
CA HIS A 66 -1.52 11.97 -3.03
C HIS A 66 -0.93 10.58 -3.25
N SER A 67 -1.05 9.73 -2.24
CA SER A 67 -0.46 8.40 -2.29
C SER A 67 -1.39 7.34 -1.70
N VAL A 68 -1.25 6.11 -2.19
CA VAL A 68 -1.86 4.90 -1.63
C VAL A 68 -0.73 3.97 -1.21
N ARG A 69 -0.79 3.46 0.02
CA ARG A 69 0.11 2.42 0.52
C ARG A 69 -0.65 1.12 0.71
N MET A 70 -0.18 0.09 0.02
CA MET A 70 -0.76 -1.25 0.01
C MET A 70 0.03 -2.14 0.96
N ILE A 71 -0.44 -2.35 2.20
CA ILE A 71 0.15 -3.32 3.14
C ILE A 71 -0.33 -4.71 2.76
N ILE A 72 0.16 -5.16 1.60
CA ILE A 72 -0.28 -6.37 0.92
C ILE A 72 0.97 -7.09 0.42
N CYS A 73 1.14 -8.33 0.86
CA CYS A 73 2.26 -9.19 0.48
C CYS A 73 2.31 -9.38 -1.04
N GLY A 74 3.48 -9.22 -1.66
CA GLY A 74 3.66 -9.48 -3.09
C GLY A 74 2.93 -8.52 -4.04
N SER A 75 2.32 -7.45 -3.53
CA SER A 75 1.61 -6.43 -4.35
C SER A 75 2.49 -5.72 -5.37
N ALA A 76 3.81 -5.72 -5.18
CA ALA A 76 4.81 -5.21 -6.12
C ALA A 76 5.71 -6.31 -6.70
N ASP A 77 5.38 -7.58 -6.49
CA ASP A 77 6.14 -8.71 -7.06
C ASP A 77 5.79 -8.91 -8.54
N PRO A 78 6.74 -8.75 -9.48
CA PRO A 78 6.52 -9.13 -10.87
C PRO A 78 6.45 -10.65 -11.06
N GLY A 79 6.77 -11.43 -10.02
CA GLY A 79 6.85 -12.88 -10.08
C GLY A 79 8.04 -13.36 -10.90
N SER A 80 7.93 -14.58 -11.43
CA SER A 80 8.97 -15.20 -12.26
C SER A 80 8.90 -14.80 -13.74
N SER A 81 7.86 -14.06 -14.15
CA SER A 81 7.66 -13.66 -15.54
C SER A 81 7.65 -12.14 -15.65
N MET A 82 8.52 -11.59 -16.51
CA MET A 82 8.51 -10.16 -16.85
C MET A 82 7.21 -9.70 -17.54
N THR A 83 6.34 -10.62 -17.97
CA THR A 83 5.06 -10.28 -18.59
C THR A 83 3.94 -10.00 -17.59
N ILE A 84 4.07 -10.48 -16.34
CA ILE A 84 3.07 -10.24 -15.30
C ILE A 84 3.37 -8.87 -14.68
N LYS A 85 2.43 -7.95 -14.82
CA LYS A 85 2.52 -6.65 -14.16
C LYS A 85 2.09 -6.82 -12.70
N PRO A 86 2.86 -6.30 -11.73
CA PRO A 86 2.43 -6.33 -10.34
C PRO A 86 1.13 -5.56 -10.13
N LEU A 87 0.29 -6.03 -9.20
CA LEU A 87 -0.96 -5.35 -8.81
C LEU A 87 -0.79 -3.84 -8.60
N ALA A 88 0.25 -3.42 -7.86
CA ALA A 88 0.51 -2.01 -7.57
C ALA A 88 0.83 -1.18 -8.84
N MET A 89 1.49 -1.79 -9.83
CA MET A 89 1.79 -1.15 -11.11
C MET A 89 0.50 -0.98 -11.93
N GLU A 90 -0.31 -2.03 -12.05
CA GLU A 90 -1.58 -1.97 -12.76
C GLU A 90 -2.55 -0.98 -12.12
N LEU A 91 -2.62 -0.99 -10.78
CA LEU A 91 -3.43 -0.05 -10.02
C LEU A 91 -2.99 1.40 -10.26
N SER A 92 -1.68 1.65 -10.31
CA SER A 92 -1.13 2.97 -10.61
C SER A 92 -1.48 3.47 -12.01
N ALA A 93 -1.63 2.57 -12.99
CA ALA A 93 -2.10 2.95 -14.32
C ALA A 93 -3.59 3.38 -14.32
N GLN A 94 -4.39 2.84 -13.40
CA GLN A 94 -5.82 3.17 -13.25
C GLN A 94 -6.04 4.45 -12.42
N LEU A 95 -5.18 4.71 -11.44
CA LEU A 95 -5.25 5.87 -10.55
C LEU A 95 -4.21 6.92 -10.96
N ARG A 96 -4.55 7.69 -12.01
CA ARG A 96 -3.64 8.71 -12.52
C ARG A 96 -3.28 9.75 -11.46
N ASP A 97 -2.02 10.17 -11.49
CA ASP A 97 -1.44 11.20 -10.64
C ASP A 97 -1.46 10.88 -9.13
N ILE A 98 -1.65 9.60 -8.78
CA ILE A 98 -1.56 9.08 -7.42
C ILE A 98 -0.39 8.09 -7.35
N LEU A 99 0.48 8.28 -6.36
CA LEU A 99 1.58 7.37 -6.08
C LEU A 99 1.05 6.08 -5.45
N ILE A 100 1.36 4.92 -6.01
CA ILE A 100 1.00 3.62 -5.43
C ILE A 100 2.24 2.93 -4.89
N LYS A 101 2.28 2.70 -3.58
CA LYS A 101 3.35 1.95 -2.91
C LYS A 101 2.90 0.53 -2.61
N GLY A 102 3.61 -0.46 -3.15
CA GLY A 102 3.43 -1.89 -2.87
C GLY A 102 4.70 -2.55 -2.34
N TYR A 103 4.62 -3.86 -2.05
CA TYR A 103 5.71 -4.66 -1.48
C TYR A 103 6.01 -5.91 -2.32
N VAL A 104 7.30 -6.19 -2.56
CA VAL A 104 7.75 -7.31 -3.41
C VAL A 104 7.60 -8.65 -2.71
N ARG A 105 7.69 -8.69 -1.38
CA ARG A 105 7.57 -9.91 -0.59
C ARG A 105 6.55 -9.71 0.53
N LYS A 106 6.60 -10.58 1.54
CA LYS A 106 5.74 -10.46 2.71
C LYS A 106 6.02 -9.14 3.44
N VAL A 107 4.95 -8.51 3.93
CA VAL A 107 5.01 -7.29 4.75
C VAL A 107 4.18 -7.53 6.00
N ALA A 108 4.67 -7.06 7.15
CA ALA A 108 3.98 -7.18 8.43
C ALA A 108 3.78 -5.79 9.06
N ALA A 109 2.64 -5.60 9.71
CA ALA A 109 2.34 -4.40 10.49
C ALA A 109 1.96 -4.80 11.91
N ASN A 110 2.13 -3.87 12.86
CA ASN A 110 1.79 -4.10 14.26
C ASN A 110 0.28 -4.15 14.56
N CYS A 111 -0.57 -4.01 13.54
CA CYS A 111 -2.02 -4.09 13.65
C CYS A 111 -2.56 -5.18 12.71
N ALA A 112 -2.89 -6.35 13.25
CA ALA A 112 -3.48 -7.44 12.47
C ALA A 112 -4.97 -7.15 12.17
N PHE A 113 -5.44 -7.57 10.98
CA PHE A 113 -6.83 -7.31 10.54
C PHE A 113 -7.90 -7.83 11.53
N PRO A 114 -7.80 -9.08 12.05
CA PRO A 114 -8.80 -9.58 13.00
C PRO A 114 -8.88 -8.72 14.27
N THR A 115 -7.73 -8.31 14.81
CA THR A 115 -7.66 -7.44 15.99
C THR A 115 -8.28 -6.06 15.74
N VAL A 116 -8.07 -5.48 14.56
CA VAL A 116 -8.68 -4.20 14.19
C VAL A 116 -10.20 -4.35 14.05
N TYR A 117 -10.67 -5.45 13.45
CA TYR A 117 -12.10 -5.73 13.30
C TYR A 117 -12.79 -5.96 14.64
N ASP A 118 -12.24 -6.81 15.51
CA ASP A 118 -12.80 -7.10 16.83
C ASP A 118 -12.87 -5.83 17.69
N CYS A 119 -11.81 -5.01 17.65
CA CYS A 119 -11.78 -3.71 18.32
C CYS A 119 -12.85 -2.77 17.78
N PHE A 120 -13.05 -2.73 16.45
CA PHE A 120 -14.11 -1.94 15.83
C PHE A 120 -15.50 -2.38 16.28
N CYS A 121 -15.77 -3.69 16.30
CA CYS A 121 -17.06 -4.25 16.72
C CYS A 121 -17.33 -4.03 18.22
N THR A 122 -16.30 -4.08 19.05
CA THR A 122 -16.44 -3.99 20.52
C THR A 122 -16.46 -2.55 21.02
N TYR A 123 -15.55 -1.71 20.52
CA TYR A 123 -15.28 -0.37 21.07
C TYR A 123 -15.55 0.76 20.08
N GLY A 124 -15.87 0.42 18.82
CA GLY A 124 -16.22 1.39 17.80
C GLY A 124 -15.03 2.11 17.16
N ARG A 125 -15.37 3.04 16.26
CA ARG A 125 -14.43 3.76 15.38
C ARG A 125 -13.32 4.50 16.12
N GLN A 126 -13.65 5.24 17.18
CA GLN A 126 -12.69 6.12 17.86
C GLN A 126 -11.56 5.32 18.52
N ALA A 127 -11.87 4.17 19.11
CA ALA A 127 -10.87 3.28 19.71
C ALA A 127 -9.89 2.73 18.65
N VAL A 128 -10.40 2.35 17.47
CA VAL A 128 -9.56 1.89 16.36
C VAL A 128 -8.69 3.01 15.82
N GLU A 129 -9.23 4.22 15.62
CA GLU A 129 -8.45 5.38 15.18
C GLU A 129 -7.34 5.73 16.17
N TYR A 130 -7.61 5.64 17.47
CA TYR A 130 -6.60 5.80 18.51
C TYR A 130 -5.52 4.70 18.43
N GLY A 131 -5.90 3.42 18.32
CA GLY A 131 -4.94 2.32 18.19
C GLY A 131 -4.07 2.44 16.93
N LEU A 132 -4.67 2.80 15.80
CA LEU A 132 -3.96 2.99 14.53
C LEU A 132 -3.06 4.23 14.53
N SER A 133 -3.17 5.15 15.49
CA SER A 133 -2.22 6.27 15.62
C SER A 133 -0.78 5.80 15.87
N CYS A 134 -0.62 4.58 16.40
CA CYS A 134 0.66 3.90 16.59
C CYS A 134 0.99 2.93 15.45
N PHE A 135 0.29 2.99 14.30
CA PHE A 135 0.51 2.09 13.18
C PHE A 135 1.96 2.16 12.69
N SER A 136 2.59 0.99 12.56
CA SER A 136 3.93 0.85 12.02
C SER A 136 4.07 -0.45 11.23
N ILE A 137 5.05 -0.45 10.34
CA ILE A 137 5.40 -1.62 9.51
C ILE A 137 6.71 -2.16 10.05
N SER A 138 6.77 -3.45 10.33
CA SER A 138 7.98 -4.13 10.78
C SER A 138 8.97 -4.21 9.62
N LYS A 139 10.12 -3.54 9.77
CA LYS A 139 11.16 -3.47 8.73
C LYS A 139 12.33 -4.44 8.97
N ASP A 140 12.55 -4.81 10.23
CA ASP A 140 13.69 -5.61 10.67
C ASP A 140 13.30 -7.05 11.03
N ASP A 141 12.14 -7.51 10.55
CA ASP A 141 11.67 -8.86 10.83
C ASP A 141 12.39 -9.87 9.93
N PRO A 142 13.16 -10.82 10.48
CA PRO A 142 13.93 -11.78 9.68
C PRO A 142 13.04 -12.74 8.88
N LEU A 143 11.76 -12.89 9.24
CA LEU A 143 10.80 -13.70 8.49
C LEU A 143 10.14 -12.92 7.33
N TYR A 144 10.27 -11.59 7.30
CA TYR A 144 9.59 -10.72 6.35
C TYR A 144 10.55 -9.73 5.69
N HIS A 145 10.75 -9.89 4.38
CA HIS A 145 11.61 -8.99 3.64
C HIS A 145 10.90 -7.67 3.31
N PHE A 146 11.32 -6.58 3.96
CA PHE A 146 10.82 -5.24 3.68
C PHE A 146 11.44 -4.68 2.39
N HIS A 147 10.81 -4.97 1.26
CA HIS A 147 11.14 -4.34 -0.02
C HIS A 147 9.89 -3.76 -0.65
N SER A 148 9.89 -2.45 -0.83
CA SER A 148 8.76 -1.70 -1.35
C SER A 148 9.12 -0.97 -2.63
N VAL A 149 8.14 -0.86 -3.51
CA VAL A 149 8.25 -0.16 -4.79
C VAL A 149 7.11 0.84 -4.90
N VAL A 150 7.39 2.01 -5.45
CA VAL A 150 6.41 3.08 -5.70
C VAL A 150 6.24 3.23 -7.20
N PHE A 151 5.00 3.30 -7.63
CA PHE A 151 4.59 3.47 -9.01
C PHE A 151 3.80 4.77 -9.18
N LEU A 152 3.94 5.40 -10.35
CA LEU A 152 3.14 6.54 -10.80
C LEU A 152 2.73 6.31 -12.24
N ASN A 153 1.43 6.43 -12.55
CA ASN A 153 0.88 6.27 -13.89
C ASN A 153 1.32 4.94 -14.57
N GLY A 154 1.46 3.88 -13.78
CA GLY A 154 1.88 2.56 -14.24
C GLY A 154 3.39 2.39 -14.43
N VAL A 155 4.21 3.35 -14.00
CA VAL A 155 5.68 3.33 -14.13
C VAL A 155 6.31 3.29 -12.74
N GLN A 156 7.36 2.49 -12.56
CA GLN A 156 8.13 2.48 -11.32
C GLN A 156 8.91 3.80 -11.16
N VAL A 157 8.73 4.49 -10.04
CA VAL A 157 9.36 5.80 -9.76
C VAL A 157 10.19 5.86 -8.48
N LYS A 158 10.09 4.85 -7.59
CA LYS A 158 10.94 4.72 -6.40
C LYS A 158 10.99 3.29 -5.90
N GLN A 159 12.05 2.89 -5.19
CA GLN A 159 12.06 1.67 -4.39
C GLN A 159 12.86 1.85 -3.09
N THR A 160 12.59 0.99 -2.12
CA THR A 160 13.21 1.00 -0.78
C THR A 160 13.38 -0.46 -0.31
N MET A 161 14.56 -0.83 0.18
CA MET A 161 14.81 -2.13 0.82
C MET A 161 15.32 -1.89 2.25
N ASN A 162 14.69 -2.54 3.24
CA ASN A 162 14.96 -2.40 4.67
C ASN A 162 15.03 -0.94 5.15
N GLY A 163 14.14 -0.09 4.62
CA GLY A 163 14.08 1.33 4.97
C GLY A 163 15.12 2.23 4.27
N HIS A 164 16.04 1.67 3.50
CA HIS A 164 17.00 2.42 2.69
C HIS A 164 16.46 2.67 1.29
N ASP A 165 16.41 3.93 0.88
CA ASP A 165 15.94 4.31 -0.45
C ASP A 165 16.99 3.97 -1.50
N PHE A 166 16.59 3.23 -2.54
CA PHE A 166 17.40 2.98 -3.73
C PHE A 166 16.73 3.78 -4.85
N VAL A 167 17.34 4.91 -5.24
CA VAL A 167 16.76 5.88 -6.17
C VAL A 167 16.28 5.20 -7.45
N THR A 168 15.15 5.64 -8.02
CA THR A 168 14.59 5.12 -9.28
C THR A 168 14.56 6.21 -10.36
N LEU A 169 14.68 5.73 -11.61
CA LEU A 169 15.01 6.36 -12.88
C LEU A 169 14.16 7.60 -13.24
N GLY A 170 14.81 8.60 -13.85
CA GLY A 170 14.17 9.79 -14.41
C GLY A 170 13.32 9.50 -15.66
N TYR A 171 12.63 10.54 -16.14
CA TYR A 171 11.74 10.50 -17.31
C TYR A 171 12.47 10.27 -18.66
N ASP A 172 13.81 10.27 -18.63
CA ASP A 172 14.78 9.90 -19.68
C ASP A 172 15.50 8.56 -19.38
N GLY A 173 15.13 7.90 -18.28
CA GLY A 173 15.68 6.63 -17.84
C GLY A 173 16.99 6.67 -17.04
N LYS A 174 17.41 7.76 -16.39
CA LYS A 174 18.63 7.76 -15.53
C LYS A 174 18.30 8.28 -14.12
N ALA A 175 18.59 7.60 -13.01
CA ALA A 175 19.93 7.42 -12.44
C ALA A 175 20.26 5.98 -11.95
N ARG A 176 21.57 5.72 -11.88
CA ARG A 176 22.33 4.47 -11.69
C ARG A 176 22.51 4.09 -10.21
N PRO A 177 23.20 2.98 -9.88
CA PRO A 177 22.99 1.59 -10.31
C PRO A 177 22.54 0.70 -9.14
N PHE A 178 21.92 -0.45 -9.43
CA PHE A 178 22.52 -1.73 -8.99
C PHE A 178 22.08 -2.87 -9.91
N GLY A 179 23.06 -3.61 -10.42
CA GLY A 179 22.84 -4.90 -11.05
C GLY A 179 22.89 -6.01 -10.01
N LEU A 180 21.95 -6.94 -10.06
CA LEU A 180 22.14 -8.29 -9.54
C LEU A 180 21.43 -9.28 -10.47
N TYR A 181 22.14 -9.69 -11.51
CA TYR A 181 22.14 -11.09 -11.94
C TYR A 181 23.61 -11.50 -12.12
N LYS A 182 24.07 -12.38 -11.25
CA LYS A 182 24.96 -13.46 -11.71
C LYS A 182 24.06 -14.57 -12.19
#